data_AF-A0A7K0NYH8-F1
#
_entry.id   AF-A0A7K0NYH8-F1
#
_cell.length_a   1.000
_cell.length_b   1.000
_cell.length_c   1.000
_cell.angle_alpha   90.00
_cell.angle_beta   90.00
_cell.angle_gamma   90.00
#
_symmetry.space_group_name_H-M   'P 1'
#
loop_
_entity.id
_entity.type
_entity.pdbx_description
1 polymer ?
#
loop_
_entity_poly.entity_id
_entity_poly.type
_entity_poly.pdbx_seq_one_letter_code
_entity_poly.pdbx_strand_id
1 'polypeptide(L)'
;MDRSTMSARAGWLPRVDPDALDARERLDAALTVLTDEGQVPPCHTDPERWFSDAASDIMAAITACASCPVLAQCDEYATADGHGDRYGVWAARPDAEQLAVLARDGWPRHE
;
A
#
# COMPACT_ATOMS: atom_id res chain seq x y z
N MET A 1 -3.80 49.58 -32.08
CA MET A 1 -4.21 48.73 -30.93
C MET A 1 -4.70 47.42 -31.52
N ASP A 2 -3.79 46.45 -31.61
CA ASP A 2 -3.93 45.23 -32.40
C ASP A 2 -4.43 44.08 -31.51
N ARG A 3 -5.57 43.46 -31.86
CA ARG A 3 -6.12 42.28 -31.19
C ARG A 3 -5.53 41.02 -31.83
N SER A 4 -4.23 40.82 -31.64
CA SER A 4 -3.56 39.59 -32.06
C SER A 4 -3.48 38.59 -30.92
N THR A 5 -4.16 37.46 -31.12
CA THR A 5 -3.67 36.11 -30.76
C THR A 5 -3.50 35.79 -29.27
N MET A 6 -4.61 35.51 -28.56
CA MET A 6 -4.55 34.55 -27.45
C MET A 6 -4.61 33.13 -28.05
N SER A 7 -3.42 32.59 -28.33
CA SER A 7 -3.22 31.19 -28.70
C SER A 7 -3.75 30.30 -27.58
N ALA A 8 -4.81 29.53 -27.87
CA ALA A 8 -5.15 28.35 -27.09
C ALA A 8 -3.93 27.42 -27.10
N ARG A 9 -3.29 27.24 -25.94
CA ARG A 9 -2.28 26.19 -25.79
C ARG A 9 -3.02 24.86 -25.78
N ALA A 10 -2.86 24.13 -26.88
CA ALA A 10 -3.31 22.76 -27.04
C ALA A 10 -2.92 21.94 -25.80
N GLY A 11 -3.90 21.17 -25.32
CA GLY A 11 -3.92 20.56 -24.00
C GLY A 11 -2.73 19.65 -23.70
N TRP A 12 -2.22 19.81 -22.49
CA TRP A 12 -1.35 18.87 -21.81
C TRP A 12 -2.17 18.08 -20.78
N LEU A 13 -3.19 17.36 -21.25
CA LEU A 13 -3.78 16.32 -20.43
C LEU A 13 -3.16 15.00 -20.88
N PRO A 14 -2.42 14.29 -20.03
CA PRO A 14 -2.00 12.94 -20.36
C PRO A 14 -3.26 12.12 -20.67
N ARG A 15 -3.21 11.32 -21.73
CA ARG A 15 -4.24 10.32 -22.01
C ARG A 15 -4.22 9.33 -20.85
N VAL A 16 -5.20 9.43 -19.95
CA VAL A 16 -5.47 8.38 -18.95
C VAL A 16 -5.98 7.18 -19.74
N ASP A 17 -5.25 6.07 -19.68
CA ASP A 17 -5.67 4.82 -20.29
C ASP A 17 -6.75 4.20 -19.39
N PRO A 18 -8.01 4.08 -19.85
CA PRO A 18 -9.10 3.57 -19.03
C PRO A 18 -8.98 2.06 -18.74
N ASP A 19 -8.08 1.33 -19.42
CA ASP A 19 -7.86 -0.10 -19.24
C ASP A 19 -6.69 -0.42 -18.28
N ALA A 20 -5.98 0.60 -17.78
CA ALA A 20 -4.84 0.44 -16.87
C ALA A 20 -5.13 1.13 -15.53
N LEU A 21 -6.01 0.56 -14.71
CA LEU A 21 -6.08 0.96 -13.31
C LEU A 21 -4.71 0.71 -12.68
N ASP A 22 -4.09 1.78 -12.17
CA ASP A 22 -2.82 1.65 -11.48
C ASP A 22 -3.02 0.79 -10.22
N ALA A 23 -1.93 0.25 -9.67
CA ALA A 23 -2.03 -0.66 -8.52
C ALA A 23 -2.67 0.01 -7.29
N ARG A 24 -2.60 1.34 -7.19
CA ARG A 24 -3.22 2.13 -6.14
C ARG A 24 -4.74 2.13 -6.29
N GLU A 25 -5.24 2.42 -7.48
CA GLU A 25 -6.68 2.43 -7.77
C GLU A 25 -7.32 1.05 -7.52
N ARG A 26 -6.63 -0.03 -7.89
CA ARG A 26 -7.08 -1.41 -7.59
C ARG A 26 -7.17 -1.70 -6.11
N LEU A 27 -6.15 -1.29 -5.33
CA LEU A 27 -6.18 -1.44 -3.88
C LEU A 27 -7.30 -0.62 -3.24
N ASP A 28 -7.50 0.63 -3.67
CA ASP A 28 -8.55 1.51 -3.14
C ASP A 28 -9.96 0.98 -3.45
N ALA A 29 -10.18 0.43 -4.65
CA ALA A 29 -11.43 -0.22 -5.01
C ALA A 29 -11.68 -1.47 -4.14
N ALA A 30 -10.66 -2.31 -3.93
CA ALA A 30 -10.79 -3.52 -3.11
C ALA A 30 -11.09 -3.19 -1.63
N LEU A 31 -10.44 -2.16 -1.09
CA LEU A 31 -10.70 -1.68 0.27
C LEU A 31 -12.13 -1.14 0.42
N THR A 32 -12.62 -0.42 -0.60
CA THR A 32 -14.00 0.09 -0.63
C THR A 32 -15.01 -1.04 -0.56
N VAL A 33 -14.86 -2.08 -1.41
CA VAL A 33 -15.73 -3.26 -1.41
C VAL A 33 -15.71 -3.96 -0.06
N LEU A 34 -14.52 -4.18 0.52
CA LEU A 34 -14.38 -4.81 1.85
C LEU A 34 -15.17 -4.04 2.93
N THR A 35 -15.08 -2.70 2.92
CA THR A 35 -15.79 -1.87 3.89
C THR A 35 -17.29 -1.81 3.64
N ASP A 36 -17.73 -1.86 2.38
CA ASP A 36 -19.16 -1.91 2.03
C ASP A 36 -19.80 -3.24 2.47
N GLU A 37 -19.02 -4.33 2.51
CA GLU A 37 -19.42 -5.63 3.07
C GLU A 37 -19.43 -5.66 4.62
N GLY A 38 -19.10 -4.53 5.26
CA GLY A 38 -19.11 -4.39 6.72
C GLY A 38 -17.87 -4.96 7.40
N GLN A 39 -16.81 -5.26 6.65
CA GLN A 39 -15.54 -5.74 7.19
C GLN A 39 -14.57 -4.57 7.35
N VAL A 40 -13.72 -4.66 8.37
CA VAL A 40 -12.65 -3.68 8.62
C VAL A 40 -11.32 -4.35 8.35
N PRO A 41 -10.46 -3.82 7.46
CA PRO A 41 -9.14 -4.40 7.24
C PRO A 41 -8.30 -4.29 8.52
N PRO A 42 -7.45 -5.27 8.84
CA PRO A 42 -6.65 -5.25 10.07
C PRO A 42 -5.77 -4.00 10.22
N CYS A 43 -5.33 -3.42 9.09
CA CYS A 43 -4.58 -2.16 9.06
C CYS A 43 -5.35 -0.92 9.53
N HIS A 44 -6.68 -0.98 9.56
CA HIS A 44 -7.51 0.10 10.09
C HIS A 44 -7.99 -0.15 11.53
N THR A 45 -7.95 -1.40 12.01
CA THR A 45 -8.38 -1.74 13.38
C THR A 45 -7.37 -1.29 14.43
N ASP A 46 -6.08 -1.44 14.16
CA ASP A 46 -4.97 -1.03 15.05
C ASP A 46 -3.82 -0.46 14.21
N PRO A 47 -3.90 0.83 13.81
CA PRO A 47 -2.95 1.43 12.87
C PRO A 47 -1.52 1.51 13.43
N GLU A 48 -1.36 1.81 14.72
CA GLU A 48 -0.05 2.01 15.36
C GLU A 48 0.81 0.74 15.31
N ARG A 49 0.19 -0.43 15.41
CA ARG A 49 0.88 -1.72 15.35
C ARG A 49 1.68 -1.92 14.06
N TRP A 50 1.21 -1.37 12.94
CA TRP A 50 1.87 -1.51 11.64
C TRP A 50 3.20 -0.77 11.57
N PHE A 51 3.38 0.24 12.43
CA PHE A 51 4.57 1.09 12.51
C PHE A 51 5.38 0.84 13.79
N SER A 52 5.06 -0.21 14.55
CA SER A 52 5.73 -0.52 15.81
C SER A 52 7.19 -0.95 15.58
N ASP A 53 8.04 -0.62 16.55
CA ASP A 53 9.44 -1.05 16.65
C ASP A 53 9.61 -2.26 17.59
N ALA A 54 8.51 -2.77 18.16
CA ALA A 54 8.51 -3.97 18.99
C ALA A 54 8.35 -5.23 18.11
N ALA A 55 9.26 -6.18 18.27
CA ALA A 55 9.23 -7.44 17.49
C ALA A 55 7.88 -8.17 17.59
N SER A 56 7.27 -8.21 18.77
CA SER A 56 5.95 -8.81 19.00
C SER A 56 4.84 -8.18 18.15
N ASP A 57 4.87 -6.87 18.02
CA ASP A 57 3.84 -6.11 17.30
C ASP A 57 4.04 -6.26 15.80
N ILE A 58 5.28 -6.23 15.32
CA ILE A 58 5.63 -6.47 13.92
C ILE A 58 5.15 -7.87 13.50
N MET A 59 5.43 -8.90 14.30
CA MET A 59 4.96 -10.27 14.03
C MET A 59 3.43 -10.37 14.04
N ALA A 60 2.77 -9.69 14.98
CA ALA A 60 1.32 -9.65 15.05
C ALA A 60 0.70 -8.94 13.84
N ALA A 61 1.32 -7.85 13.36
CA ALA A 61 0.91 -7.16 12.14
C ALA A 61 1.08 -8.06 10.91
N ILE A 62 2.24 -8.70 10.72
CA ILE A 62 2.49 -9.65 9.62
C ILE A 62 1.41 -10.74 9.60
N THR A 63 1.16 -11.35 10.75
CA THR A 63 0.17 -12.42 10.90
C THR A 63 -1.24 -11.94 10.58
N ALA A 64 -1.63 -10.76 11.05
CA ALA A 64 -2.93 -10.17 10.74
C ALA A 64 -3.05 -9.86 9.23
N CYS A 65 -1.98 -9.36 8.61
CA CYS A 65 -1.94 -9.02 7.19
C CYS A 65 -2.19 -10.23 6.31
N ALA A 66 -1.55 -11.36 6.64
CA ALA A 66 -1.63 -12.60 5.86
C ALA A 66 -3.07 -13.15 5.75
N SER A 67 -3.98 -12.73 6.64
CA SER A 67 -5.40 -13.10 6.63
C SER A 67 -6.31 -12.10 5.93
N CYS A 68 -5.77 -10.98 5.44
CA CYS A 68 -6.57 -9.90 4.87
C CYS A 68 -7.15 -10.27 3.49
N PRO A 69 -8.46 -10.08 3.23
CA PRO A 69 -9.06 -10.41 1.93
C PRO A 69 -8.49 -9.64 0.74
N VAL A 70 -7.89 -8.47 0.98
CA VAL A 70 -7.30 -7.60 -0.07
C VAL A 70 -5.78 -7.73 -0.19
N LEU A 71 -5.20 -8.82 0.37
CA LEU A 71 -3.75 -9.04 0.41
C LEU A 71 -3.11 -9.00 -0.97
N ALA A 72 -3.74 -9.57 -1.99
CA ALA A 72 -3.20 -9.63 -3.36
C ALA A 72 -3.06 -8.22 -3.97
N GLN A 73 -4.10 -7.39 -3.86
CA GLN A 73 -4.08 -6.01 -4.34
C GLN A 73 -3.11 -5.14 -3.53
N CYS A 74 -2.98 -5.42 -2.23
CA CYS A 74 -2.00 -4.77 -1.38
C CYS A 74 -0.57 -5.13 -1.80
N ASP A 75 -0.31 -6.39 -2.17
CA ASP A 75 0.98 -6.85 -2.68
C ASP A 75 1.32 -6.24 -4.05
N GLU A 76 0.35 -6.17 -4.96
CA GLU A 76 0.50 -5.49 -6.25
C GLU A 76 0.85 -4.02 -6.06
N TYR A 77 0.17 -3.33 -5.14
CA TYR A 77 0.49 -1.95 -4.81
C TYR A 77 1.86 -1.81 -4.16
N ALA A 78 2.20 -2.66 -3.19
CA ALA A 78 3.48 -2.62 -2.48
C ALA A 78 4.66 -2.93 -3.41
N THR A 79 4.50 -3.81 -4.39
CA THR A 79 5.59 -4.15 -5.32
C THR A 79 5.69 -3.18 -6.50
N ALA A 80 4.60 -2.49 -6.88
CA ALA A 80 4.66 -1.40 -7.84
C ALA A 80 5.60 -0.30 -7.32
N ASP A 81 6.53 0.15 -8.16
CA ASP A 81 7.44 1.28 -7.93
C ASP A 81 8.13 1.34 -6.53
N GLY A 82 8.35 0.18 -5.89
CA GLY A 82 8.98 0.09 -4.57
C GLY A 82 8.13 0.63 -3.42
N HIS A 83 6.80 0.60 -3.53
CA HIS A 83 5.92 1.12 -2.49
C HIS A 83 5.93 0.33 -1.16
N GLY A 84 6.39 -0.91 -1.17
CA GLY A 84 6.46 -1.82 -0.02
C GLY A 84 7.70 -1.62 0.84
N ASP A 85 8.67 -0.82 0.36
CA ASP A 85 9.80 -0.35 1.17
C ASP A 85 9.42 0.87 2.02
N ARG A 86 8.15 1.27 1.97
CA ARG A 86 7.61 2.37 2.77
C ARG A 86 7.34 1.87 4.18
N TYR A 87 7.62 2.75 5.14
CA TYR A 87 7.46 2.53 6.58
C TYR A 87 6.31 1.59 6.96
N GLY A 88 6.62 0.63 7.84
CA GLY A 88 5.69 -0.32 8.43
C GLY A 88 5.55 -1.64 7.66
N VAL A 89 4.58 -2.45 8.07
CA VAL A 89 4.28 -3.74 7.44
C VAL A 89 3.31 -3.56 6.27
N TRP A 90 3.67 -4.08 5.09
CA TRP A 90 2.85 -4.08 3.88
C TRP A 90 2.79 -5.47 3.28
N ALA A 91 1.61 -5.93 2.83
CA ALA A 91 1.44 -7.23 2.21
C ALA A 91 2.15 -8.38 2.96
N ALA A 92 1.97 -8.43 4.28
CA ALA A 92 2.61 -9.38 5.21
C ALA A 92 4.15 -9.33 5.24
N ARG A 93 4.77 -8.22 4.84
CA ARG A 93 6.22 -8.01 4.84
C ARG A 93 6.58 -6.75 5.64
N PRO A 94 7.57 -6.82 6.54
CA PRO A 94 8.07 -5.63 7.24
C PRO A 94 8.93 -4.77 6.30
N ASP A 95 9.06 -3.49 6.63
CA ASP A 95 10.08 -2.63 6.04
C ASP A 95 11.51 -3.05 6.49
N ALA A 96 12.53 -2.37 5.96
CA ALA A 96 13.93 -2.67 6.27
C ALA A 96 14.31 -2.46 7.75
N GLU A 97 13.67 -1.50 8.45
CA GLU A 97 13.96 -1.18 9.85
C GLU A 97 13.33 -2.22 10.77
N GLN A 98 12.07 -2.55 10.55
CA GLN A 98 11.35 -3.62 11.23
C GLN A 98 11.98 -4.99 10.97
N LEU A 99 12.47 -5.24 9.75
CA LEU A 99 13.23 -6.46 9.46
C LEU A 99 14.51 -6.54 10.30
N ALA A 100 15.20 -5.42 10.52
CA ALA A 100 16.38 -5.38 11.39
C ALA A 100 16.02 -5.63 12.87
N VAL A 101 14.86 -5.12 13.35
CA VAL A 101 14.33 -5.44 14.68
C VAL A 101 14.09 -6.95 14.82
N LEU A 102 13.33 -7.54 13.89
CA LEU A 102 13.01 -8.96 13.90
C LEU A 102 14.25 -9.84 13.86
N ALA A 103 15.25 -9.48 13.04
CA ALA A 103 16.50 -10.21 12.95
C ALA A 103 17.30 -10.19 14.28
N ARG A 104 17.24 -9.08 15.03
CA ARG A 104 17.87 -8.97 16.35
C ARG A 104 17.15 -9.79 17.42
N ASP A 105 15.83 -9.95 17.29
CA ASP A 105 14.97 -10.72 18.19
C ASP A 105 14.99 -12.24 17.88
N GLY A 106 15.68 -12.65 16.81
CA GLY A 106 15.89 -14.07 16.46
C GLY A 106 14.81 -14.66 15.55
N TRP A 107 14.02 -13.85 14.85
CA TRP A 107 13.01 -14.31 13.90
C TRP A 107 13.64 -15.01 12.67
N PRO A 108 13.23 -16.25 12.31
CA PRO A 108 13.75 -16.94 11.14
C PRO A 108 13.10 -16.42 9.85
N ARG A 109 13.93 -16.21 8.81
CA ARG A 109 13.41 -16.05 7.45
C ARG A 109 12.99 -17.42 6.94
N HIS A 110 11.71 -17.61 6.64
CA HIS A 110 11.28 -18.73 5.82
C HIS A 110 11.44 -18.30 4.36
N GLU A 111 12.44 -18.88 3.69
CA GLU A 111 12.71 -18.74 2.26
C GLU A 111 11.70 -19.50 1.39
#